data_AF-A0A660HPB6-F1
#
_entry.id   AF-A0A660HPB6-F1
#
_cell.length_a   1.000
_cell.length_b   1.000
_cell.length_c   1.000
_cell.angle_alpha   90.00
_cell.angle_beta   90.00
_cell.angle_gamma   90.00
#
_symmetry.space_group_name_H-M   'P 1'
#
loop_
_entity.id
_entity.type
_entity.pdbx_description
1 polymer ?
#
loop_
_entity_poly.entity_id
_entity_poly.type
_entity_poly.pdbx_seq_one_letter_code
_entity_poly.pdbx_strand_id
1 'polypeptide(L)'
;MGLYIVRIRTDTWDRLRDLQSLYDLDVFGQTAKQLADGSFEIQGTLSGERIRVLSEKGYRIEILDDAEKVAKERVKDVADSGSSVGNQSDK
;
A
#
# COMPACT_ATOMS: atom_id res chain seq x y z
N MET A 1 -9.87 8.41 -11.68
CA MET A 1 -8.89 8.88 -10.69
C MET A 1 -8.25 7.64 -10.10
N GLY A 2 -6.97 7.42 -10.37
CA GLY A 2 -6.28 6.20 -9.99
C GLY A 2 -5.96 6.14 -8.49
N LEU A 3 -5.73 4.92 -8.03
CA LEU A 3 -5.15 4.65 -6.71
C LEU A 3 -3.63 4.58 -6.86
N TYR A 4 -2.93 5.27 -5.96
CA TYR A 4 -1.48 5.32 -5.92
C TYR A 4 -0.99 4.65 -4.64
N ILE A 5 0.06 3.86 -4.76
CA ILE A 5 0.81 3.32 -3.64
C ILE A 5 1.69 4.45 -3.13
N VAL A 6 1.48 4.81 -1.87
CA VAL A 6 2.22 5.85 -1.20
C VAL A 6 2.88 5.34 0.06
N ARG A 7 3.96 6.00 0.43
CA ARG A 7 4.68 5.82 1.68
C ARG A 7 4.56 7.10 2.49
N ILE A 8 4.10 6.98 3.72
CA ILE A 8 3.94 8.12 4.62
C ILE A 8 4.91 7.95 5.78
N ARG A 9 5.60 9.03 6.12
CA ARG A 9 6.50 9.09 7.27
C ARG A 9 5.98 10.10 8.27
N THR A 10 5.86 9.68 9.52
CA THR A 10 5.46 10.54 10.62
C THR A 10 6.28 10.25 11.85
N ASP A 11 6.72 11.29 12.55
CA ASP A 11 7.40 11.17 13.84
C ASP A 11 6.44 10.93 15.01
N THR A 12 5.13 11.11 14.80
CA THR A 12 4.12 11.07 15.87
C THR A 12 3.10 9.95 15.63
N TRP A 13 2.90 9.09 16.63
CA TRP A 13 1.89 8.03 16.58
C TRP A 13 0.45 8.58 16.50
N ASP A 14 0.22 9.75 17.08
CA ASP A 14 -1.06 10.45 17.05
C ASP A 14 -1.48 10.82 15.62
N ARG A 15 -0.54 11.38 14.85
CA ARG A 15 -0.72 11.68 13.42
C ARG A 15 -0.98 10.43 12.58
N LEU A 16 -0.37 9.31 12.94
CA LEU A 16 -0.61 8.02 12.29
C LEU A 16 -2.03 7.51 12.57
N ARG A 17 -2.50 7.64 13.83
CA ARG A 17 -3.84 7.22 14.25
C ARG A 17 -4.94 8.05 13.63
N ASP A 18 -4.73 9.35 13.49
CA ASP A 18 -5.64 10.26 12.79
C ASP A 18 -5.79 9.84 11.32
N LEU A 19 -4.69 9.47 10.66
CA LEU A 19 -4.69 8.94 9.30
C LEU A 19 -5.48 7.61 9.19
N GLN A 20 -5.28 6.71 10.14
CA GLN A 20 -5.98 5.42 10.19
C GLN A 20 -7.49 5.63 10.33
N SER A 21 -7.92 6.60 11.16
CA SER A 21 -9.34 6.92 11.36
C SER A 21 -9.97 7.66 10.18
N LEU A 22 -9.22 8.50 9.47
CA LEU A 22 -9.77 9.36 8.42
C LEU A 22 -9.98 8.65 7.09
N TYR A 23 -9.20 7.61 6.81
CA TYR A 23 -9.12 7.07 5.45
C TYR A 23 -9.46 5.59 5.32
N ASP A 24 -9.78 4.92 6.44
CA ASP A 24 -10.23 3.51 6.48
C ASP A 24 -9.24 2.58 5.74
N LEU A 25 -7.94 2.84 5.90
CA LEU A 25 -6.92 1.97 5.34
C LEU A 25 -6.76 0.76 6.24
N ASP A 26 -7.58 -0.27 6.02
CA ASP A 26 -7.49 -1.54 6.77
C ASP A 26 -6.08 -2.20 6.63
N VAL A 27 -5.37 -1.90 5.53
CA VAL A 27 -3.98 -2.34 5.26
C VAL A 27 -2.92 -1.56 6.05
N PHE A 28 -3.23 -0.36 6.55
CA PHE A 28 -2.26 0.50 7.24
C PHE A 28 -1.74 -0.17 8.53
N GLY A 29 -2.63 -0.79 9.31
CA GLY A 29 -2.25 -1.43 10.58
C GLY A 29 -1.23 -2.57 10.44
N GLN A 30 -1.17 -3.25 9.28
CA GLN A 30 -0.20 -4.32 9.02
C GLN A 30 1.15 -3.81 8.46
N THR A 31 1.16 -2.65 7.80
CA THR A 31 2.36 -2.09 7.13
C THR A 31 3.02 -0.97 7.90
N ALA A 32 2.42 -0.52 9.01
CA ALA A 32 3.02 0.41 9.96
C ALA A 32 4.29 -0.18 10.57
N LYS A 33 5.45 0.31 10.12
CA LYS A 33 6.74 -0.05 10.70
C LYS A 33 7.26 1.12 11.53
N GLN A 34 7.49 0.87 12.81
CA GLN A 34 8.24 1.79 13.65
C GLN A 34 9.73 1.68 13.31
N LEU A 35 10.37 2.82 13.01
CA LEU A 35 11.79 2.93 12.80
C LEU A 35 12.52 3.04 14.15
N ALA A 36 13.81 2.72 14.12
CA ALA A 36 14.68 2.80 15.29
C ALA A 36 14.76 4.22 15.88
N ASP A 37 14.55 5.24 15.06
CA ASP A 37 14.57 6.66 15.43
C ASP A 37 13.28 7.14 16.13
N GLY A 38 12.33 6.24 16.40
CA GLY A 38 11.02 6.58 16.98
C GLY A 38 10.02 7.16 15.99
N SER A 39 10.42 7.30 14.72
CA SER A 39 9.52 7.64 13.62
C SER A 39 8.76 6.41 13.14
N PHE A 40 7.62 6.65 12.49
CA PHE A 40 6.76 5.65 11.91
C PHE A 40 6.73 5.83 10.41
N GLU A 41 6.78 4.70 9.74
CA GLU A 41 6.69 4.62 8.30
C GLU A 41 5.61 3.63 7.93
N ILE A 42 4.84 3.98 6.91
CA ILE A 42 3.68 3.19 6.54
C ILE A 42 3.48 3.25 5.04
N GLN A 43 3.02 2.15 4.47
CA GLN A 43 2.68 2.06 3.05
C GLN A 43 1.20 1.80 2.90
N GLY A 44 0.57 2.46 1.94
CA GLY A 44 -0.82 2.20 1.63
C GLY A 44 -1.23 2.80 0.31
N THR A 45 -2.50 2.62 -0.04
CA THR A 45 -3.06 3.11 -1.29
C THR A 45 -3.96 4.32 -1.05
N LEU A 46 -3.63 5.44 -1.67
CA LEU A 46 -4.41 6.66 -1.62
C LEU A 46 -4.80 7.12 -3.03
N SER A 47 -5.97 7.74 -3.14
CA SER A 47 -6.34 8.44 -4.37
C SER A 47 -5.58 9.77 -4.49
N GLY A 48 -5.36 10.23 -5.73
CA GLY A 48 -4.64 11.49 -5.98
C GLY A 48 -5.21 12.70 -5.22
N GLU A 49 -6.54 12.76 -5.04
CA GLU A 49 -7.18 13.81 -4.24
C GLU A 49 -6.80 13.73 -2.76
N ARG A 50 -6.81 12.53 -2.17
CA ARG A 50 -6.43 12.32 -0.77
C ARG A 50 -4.96 12.65 -0.52
N ILE A 51 -4.08 12.31 -1.47
CA ILE A 51 -2.65 12.66 -1.42
C ILE A 51 -2.48 14.17 -1.33
N ARG A 52 -3.23 14.92 -2.15
CA ARG A 52 -3.19 16.38 -2.15
C ARG A 52 -3.65 16.96 -0.81
N VAL A 53 -4.78 16.49 -0.29
CA VAL A 53 -5.33 16.90 1.02
C VAL A 53 -4.32 16.64 2.15
N LEU A 54 -3.71 15.45 2.19
CA LEU A 54 -2.73 15.12 3.23
C LEU A 54 -1.43 15.92 3.07
N SER A 55 -1.00 16.17 1.83
CA SER A 55 0.16 17.02 1.56
C SER A 55 -0.08 18.45 2.04
N GLU A 56 -1.28 19.00 1.82
CA GLU A 56 -1.70 20.31 2.33
C GLU A 56 -1.80 20.36 3.86
N LYS A 57 -2.16 19.24 4.51
CA LYS A 57 -2.11 19.09 5.98
C LYS A 57 -0.68 19.01 6.54
N GLY A 58 0.35 18.94 5.68
CA GLY A 58 1.75 18.90 6.08
C GLY A 58 2.29 17.49 6.37
N TYR A 59 1.64 16.45 5.84
CA TYR A 59 2.19 15.09 5.89
C TYR A 59 3.24 14.88 4.80
N ARG A 60 4.32 14.15 5.13
CA ARG A 60 5.31 13.69 4.16
C ARG A 60 4.82 12.41 3.50
N ILE A 61 4.34 12.53 2.28
CA ILE A 61 3.83 11.44 1.45
C ILE A 61 4.74 11.29 0.23
N GLU A 62 5.30 10.11 0.03
CA GLU A 62 6.04 9.73 -1.17
C GLU A 62 5.17 8.81 -2.02
N ILE A 63 5.02 9.10 -3.31
CA ILE A 63 4.33 8.22 -4.25
C ILE A 63 5.35 7.21 -4.78
N LEU A 64 5.11 5.93 -4.52
CA LEU A 64 6.00 4.84 -4.95
C LEU A 64 5.61 4.34 -6.33
N ASP A 65 4.34 4.01 -6.55
CA ASP A 65 3.85 3.46 -7.82
C ASP A 65 2.33 3.60 -7.95
N ASP A 66 1.78 3.24 -9.11
CA ASP A 66 0.34 3.19 -9.33
C ASP A 66 -0.22 1.82 -8.88
N ALA A 67 -1.22 1.82 -8.00
CA ALA A 67 -1.83 0.58 -7.51
C ALA A 67 -2.50 -0.20 -8.64
N GLU A 68 -3.11 0.49 -9.61
CA GLU A 68 -3.69 -0.14 -10.80
C GLU A 68 -2.63 -0.83 -11.66
N LYS A 69 -1.44 -0.23 -11.78
CA LYS A 69 -0.32 -0.81 -12.52
C LYS A 69 0.23 -2.04 -11.81
N VAL A 70 0.46 -1.96 -10.50
CA VAL A 70 0.95 -3.08 -9.69
C VAL A 70 -0.06 -4.24 -9.69
N ALA A 71 -1.35 -3.97 -9.54
CA ALA A 71 -2.38 -5.01 -9.60
C ALA A 71 -2.40 -5.73 -10.97
N LYS A 72 -2.23 -4.97 -12.06
CA LYS A 72 -2.25 -5.51 -13.42
C LYS A 72 -0.99 -6.31 -13.76
N GLU A 73 0.15 -5.93 -13.19
CA GLU A 73 1.43 -6.66 -13.34
C GLU A 73 1.36 -8.04 -12.68
N ARG A 74 0.78 -8.14 -11.48
CA ARG A 74 0.58 -9.42 -10.77
C ARG A 74 -0.32 -10.41 -11.52
N VAL A 75 -1.36 -9.92 -12.21
CA VAL A 75 -2.27 -10.79 -12.98
C VAL A 75 -1.58 -11.40 -14.20
N LYS A 76 -0.62 -10.69 -14.79
CA LYS A 76 0.08 -11.17 -15.98
C LYS A 76 1.07 -12.30 -15.69
N ASP A 77 1.64 -12.33 -14.48
CA ASP A 77 2.56 -13.39 -14.05
C ASP A 77 1.83 -14.70 -13.72
N VAL A 78 0.57 -14.63 -13.25
CA VAL A 78 -0.25 -15.85 -12.99
C VAL A 78 -0.77 -16.49 -14.29
N ALA A 79 -0.82 -15.75 -15.40
CA ALA A 79 -1.24 -16.29 -16.69
C ALA A 79 -0.13 -17.08 -17.43
N ASP A 80 1.13 -16.99 -16.99
CA ASP A 80 2.25 -17.82 -17.48
C ASP A 80 2.60 -18.93 -16.48
N SER A 81 1.58 -19.50 -15.82
CA SER A 81 1.72 -20.73 -15.04
C SER A 81 0.45 -21.56 -15.16
N GLY A 82 -0.02 -21.71 -16.41
CA GLY A 82 -1.19 -22.47 -16.78
C GLY A 82 -0.89 -23.51 -17.85
N SER A 83 0.12 -24.35 -17.65
CA SER A 83 0.36 -25.64 -18.35
C SER A 83 1.52 -26.34 -17.63
N SER A 84 1.29 -27.35 -16.79
CA SER A 84 1.03 -28.68 -17.31
C SER A 84 0.20 -29.53 -16.36
N VAL A 85 -0.68 -30.27 -17.00
CA VAL A 85 -1.76 -31.13 -16.52
C VAL A 85 -1.29 -32.17 -15.48
N GLY A 86 -2.20 -32.50 -14.58
CA GLY A 86 -2.02 -33.55 -13.58
C GLY A 86 -1.62 -34.89 -14.18
N ASN A 87 -0.72 -35.56 -13.49
CA ASN A 87 -0.58 -37.02 -13.50
C ASN A 87 -0.12 -37.44 -12.10
N GLN A 88 -1.06 -37.38 -11.15
CA GLN A 88 -1.03 -38.26 -9.99
C GLN A 88 -2.24 -39.17 -10.12
N SER A 89 -2.07 -40.19 -10.95
CA SER A 89 -2.92 -41.38 -10.92
C SER A 89 -2.08 -42.50 -10.34
N ASP A 90 -2.60 -42.96 -9.22
CA ASP A 90 -2.21 -44.07 -8.36
C ASP A 90 -2.06 -45.40 -9.12
N LYS A 91 -1.22 -46.27 -8.54
CA LYS A 91 -1.10 -47.74 -8.71
C LYS A 91 0.01 -48.30 -9.60
#